data_AF-A0A1E3IUD1-F1
#
_entry.id   AF-A0A1E3IUD1-F1
#
_cell.length_a   1.000
_cell.length_b   1.000
_cell.length_c   1.000
_cell.angle_alpha   90.00
_cell.angle_beta   90.00
_cell.angle_gamma   90.00
#
_symmetry.space_group_name_H-M   'P 1'
#
loop_
_entity.id
_entity.type
_entity.pdbx_description
1 polymer ?
#
loop_
_entity_poly.entity_id
_entity_poly.type
_entity_poly.pdbx_seq_one_letter_code
_entity_poly.pdbx_strand_id
1 'polypeptide(L)'
;MLLQIYPSLLDAPADTARRKLIQEGGVYVSCLATTRVNRKEAQEKVDWELNRDLATRAKADGSRTAILVSGSHASPDSSFFYLRIRGQLEEHFATLGFDHVVILKPGMLLGPR
;
A
#
# COMPACT_ATOMS: atom_id res chain seq x y z
N MET A 1 -8.55 14.22 -15.11
CA MET A 1 -8.32 13.14 -14.14
C MET A 1 -8.71 11.83 -14.80
N LEU A 2 -7.79 10.87 -14.93
CA LEU A 2 -8.06 9.60 -15.61
C LEU A 2 -8.26 8.53 -14.54
N LEU A 3 -9.50 8.10 -14.35
CA LEU A 3 -9.88 7.06 -13.40
C LEU A 3 -9.69 5.70 -14.05
N GLN A 4 -8.97 4.80 -13.38
CA GLN A 4 -8.82 3.42 -13.80
C GLN A 4 -9.37 2.51 -12.69
N ILE A 5 -10.28 1.61 -13.07
CA ILE A 5 -10.95 0.68 -12.16
C ILE A 5 -10.57 -0.73 -12.61
N TYR A 6 -10.08 -1.53 -11.67
CA TYR A 6 -9.80 -2.95 -11.90
C TYR A 6 -10.93 -3.79 -11.28
N PRO A 7 -11.39 -4.84 -11.96
CA PRO A 7 -12.44 -5.72 -11.43
C PRO A 7 -11.96 -6.52 -10.19
N SER A 8 -10.65 -6.72 -10.06
CA SER A 8 -10.00 -7.31 -8.90
C SER A 8 -8.68 -6.60 -8.60
N LEU A 9 -8.32 -6.49 -7.32
CA LEU A 9 -6.98 -6.05 -6.92
C LEU A 9 -5.89 -7.03 -7.36
N LEU A 10 -6.22 -8.32 -7.50
CA LEU A 10 -5.28 -9.33 -8.00
C LEU A 10 -4.96 -9.14 -9.50
N ASP A 11 -5.82 -8.42 -10.22
CA ASP A 11 -5.64 -8.10 -11.64
C ASP A 11 -4.98 -6.72 -11.82
N ALA A 12 -4.75 -5.97 -10.74
CA ALA A 12 -4.11 -4.67 -10.81
C ALA A 12 -2.62 -4.87 -11.17
N PRO A 13 -2.14 -4.29 -12.29
CA PRO A 13 -0.76 -4.44 -12.71
C PRO A 13 0.16 -3.73 -11.71
N ALA A 14 1.05 -4.50 -11.09
CA ALA A 14 2.22 -3.95 -10.40
C ALA A 14 3.17 -3.26 -11.40
N ASP A 15 3.20 -3.76 -12.64
CA ASP A 15 3.99 -3.21 -13.73
C ASP A 15 3.11 -2.41 -14.71
N THR A 16 2.93 -1.12 -14.44
CA THR A 16 2.36 -0.16 -15.39
C THR A 16 3.45 0.46 -16.28
N ALA A 17 4.38 -0.35 -16.81
CA ALA A 17 5.57 0.08 -17.58
C ALA A 17 5.34 1.14 -18.66
N ARG A 18 4.10 1.34 -19.14
CA ARG A 18 3.79 2.24 -20.25
C ARG A 18 3.27 3.62 -19.84
N ARG A 19 2.93 3.84 -18.57
CA ARG A 19 2.33 5.11 -18.13
C ARG A 19 2.65 5.42 -16.67
N LYS A 20 2.98 6.68 -16.37
CA LYS A 20 3.15 7.15 -14.98
C LYS A 20 1.85 6.97 -14.19
N LEU A 21 1.97 6.38 -13.00
CA LEU A 21 0.92 6.30 -11.98
C LEU A 21 0.68 7.67 -11.35
N ILE A 22 1.75 8.40 -11.09
CA ILE A 22 1.74 9.69 -10.37
C ILE A 22 2.46 10.74 -11.21
N GLN A 23 1.94 11.97 -11.23
CA GLN A 23 2.65 13.10 -11.84
C GLN A 23 3.85 13.49 -10.97
N GLU A 24 4.90 14.01 -11.58
CA GLU A 24 6.07 14.47 -10.83
C GLU A 24 5.69 15.53 -9.78
N GLY A 25 6.19 15.39 -8.55
CA GLY A 25 5.79 16.24 -7.42
C GLY A 25 4.45 15.86 -6.77
N GLY A 26 3.74 14.85 -7.29
CA GLY A 26 2.47 14.38 -6.74
C GLY A 26 2.58 13.67 -5.39
N VAL A 27 1.41 13.25 -4.89
CA VAL A 27 1.25 12.50 -3.64
C VAL A 27 0.72 11.10 -3.95
N TYR A 28 1.34 10.08 -3.40
CA TYR A 28 0.86 8.70 -3.45
C TYR A 28 0.11 8.37 -2.15
N VAL A 29 -1.09 7.81 -2.26
CA VAL A 29 -1.90 7.39 -1.11
C VAL A 29 -2.27 5.92 -1.28
N SER A 30 -1.87 5.09 -0.33
CA SER A 30 -2.25 3.69 -0.28
C SER A 30 -3.25 3.44 0.84
N CYS A 31 -4.45 2.99 0.45
CA CYS A 31 -5.48 2.45 1.33
C CYS A 31 -5.68 0.95 1.09
N LEU A 32 -4.71 0.29 0.45
CA LEU A 32 -4.80 -1.12 0.10
C LEU A 32 -4.63 -1.99 1.36
N ALA A 33 -5.67 -2.75 1.67
CA ALA A 33 -5.65 -3.79 2.68
C ALA A 33 -6.82 -4.73 2.44
N THR A 34 -6.67 -5.98 2.87
CA THR A 34 -7.74 -6.97 2.84
C THR A 34 -8.05 -7.45 4.25
N THR A 35 -9.33 -7.42 4.63
CA THR A 35 -9.79 -7.87 5.96
C THR A 35 -10.19 -9.34 5.99
N ARG A 36 -10.40 -9.98 4.84
CA ARG A 36 -10.96 -11.33 4.72
C ARG A 36 -10.57 -12.00 3.40
N VAL A 37 -9.32 -12.39 3.26
CA VAL A 37 -8.94 -13.33 2.21
C VAL A 37 -8.86 -14.70 2.86
N ASN A 38 -9.66 -15.67 2.40
CA ASN A 38 -9.67 -17.03 2.92
C ASN A 38 -8.33 -17.78 2.70
N ARG A 39 -7.35 -17.14 2.05
CA ARG A 39 -6.03 -17.71 1.76
C ARG A 39 -4.95 -16.68 2.01
N LYS A 40 -3.96 -17.09 2.78
CA LYS A 40 -2.77 -16.31 3.14
C LYS A 40 -2.04 -15.77 1.90
N GLU A 41 -1.93 -16.56 0.83
CA GLU A 41 -1.22 -16.14 -0.39
C GLU A 41 -1.88 -14.94 -1.08
N ALA A 42 -3.22 -14.93 -1.14
CA ALA A 42 -3.94 -13.85 -1.79
C ALA A 42 -3.90 -12.57 -0.95
N GLN A 43 -3.84 -12.69 0.38
CA GLN A 43 -3.57 -11.55 1.25
C GLN A 43 -2.14 -11.03 1.07
N GLU A 44 -1.14 -11.90 0.95
CA GLU A 44 0.25 -11.51 0.70
C GLU A 44 0.40 -10.75 -0.62
N LYS A 45 -0.23 -11.23 -1.69
CA LYS A 45 -0.22 -10.56 -3.00
C LYS A 45 -0.76 -9.13 -2.96
N VAL A 46 -1.82 -8.89 -2.18
CA VAL A 46 -2.46 -7.56 -2.14
C VAL A 46 -1.83 -6.67 -1.06
N ASP A 47 -1.79 -7.15 0.19
CA ASP A 47 -1.41 -6.35 1.35
C ASP A 47 0.10 -6.12 1.42
N TRP A 48 0.91 -6.99 0.78
CA TRP A 48 2.36 -6.85 0.70
C TRP A 48 2.82 -6.52 -0.72
N GLU A 49 2.75 -7.48 -1.66
CA GLU A 49 3.43 -7.36 -2.97
C GLU A 49 2.92 -6.16 -3.77
N LEU A 50 1.62 -6.09 -4.05
CA LEU A 50 1.02 -5.00 -4.83
C LEU A 50 1.26 -3.63 -4.18
N ASN A 51 1.11 -3.55 -2.86
CA ASN A 51 1.26 -2.30 -2.12
C ASN A 51 2.71 -1.78 -2.17
N ARG A 52 3.67 -2.68 -1.93
CA ARG A 52 5.11 -2.43 -2.03
C ARG A 52 5.51 -1.98 -3.44
N ASP A 53 5.02 -2.68 -4.46
CA ASP A 53 5.41 -2.44 -5.84
C ASP A 53 4.85 -1.11 -6.35
N LEU A 54 3.59 -0.80 -6.04
CA LEU A 54 2.98 0.49 -6.38
C LEU A 54 3.66 1.66 -5.67
N ALA A 55 4.05 1.50 -4.40
CA ALA A 55 4.78 2.54 -3.67
C ALA A 55 6.17 2.79 -4.28
N THR A 56 6.90 1.71 -4.59
CA THR A 56 8.22 1.78 -5.25
C THR A 56 8.11 2.49 -6.59
N ARG A 57 7.08 2.15 -7.38
CA ARG A 57 6.83 2.80 -8.66
C ARG A 57 6.42 4.26 -8.51
N ALA A 58 5.56 4.58 -7.54
CA ALA A 58 5.15 5.97 -7.30
C ALA A 58 6.35 6.87 -6.97
N LYS A 59 7.33 6.36 -6.21
CA LYS A 59 8.59 7.07 -5.99
C LYS A 59 9.35 7.27 -7.30
N ALA A 60 9.50 6.20 -8.11
CA ALA A 60 10.19 6.27 -9.40
C ALA A 60 9.51 7.24 -10.40
N ASP A 61 8.18 7.39 -10.34
CA ASP A 61 7.43 8.32 -11.19
C ASP A 61 7.62 9.80 -10.77
N GLY A 62 8.19 10.05 -9.59
CA GLY A 62 8.52 11.38 -9.07
C GLY A 62 7.65 11.86 -7.90
N SER A 63 6.93 10.96 -7.23
CA SER A 63 6.19 11.32 -6.02
C SER A 63 7.14 11.73 -4.90
N ARG A 64 6.84 12.85 -4.24
CA ARG A 64 7.62 13.36 -3.10
C ARG A 64 7.05 12.90 -1.76
N THR A 65 5.74 12.67 -1.71
CA THR A 65 5.03 12.29 -0.49
C THR A 65 4.32 10.96 -0.66
N ALA A 66 4.46 10.06 0.31
CA ALA A 66 3.68 8.84 0.42
C ALA A 66 2.83 8.86 1.68
N ILE A 67 1.57 8.47 1.56
CA ILE A 67 0.64 8.25 2.66
C ILE A 67 0.24 6.78 2.67
N LEU A 68 0.47 6.09 3.78
CA LEU A 68 0.06 4.71 4.00
C LEU A 68 -1.01 4.65 5.10
N VAL A 69 -2.16 4.07 4.80
CA VAL A 69 -3.15 3.69 5.82
C VAL A 69 -2.79 2.29 6.34
N SER A 70 -2.17 2.24 7.51
CA SER A 70 -1.85 1.00 8.23
C SER A 70 -2.92 0.71 9.29
N GLY A 71 -2.56 0.09 10.40
CA GLY A 71 -3.40 0.02 11.58
C GLY A 71 -2.63 -0.16 12.87
N SER A 72 -3.37 -0.19 13.97
CA SER A 72 -2.81 -0.36 15.31
C SER A 72 -2.01 -1.66 15.43
N HIS A 73 -0.90 -1.62 16.16
CA HIS A 73 -0.04 -2.77 16.48
C HIS A 73 0.69 -3.42 15.28
N ALA A 74 0.79 -2.74 14.14
CA ALA A 74 1.68 -3.15 13.06
C ALA A 74 3.11 -3.31 13.60
N SER A 75 3.72 -4.46 13.35
CA SER A 75 5.07 -4.79 13.83
C SER A 75 5.68 -5.87 12.92
N PRO A 76 6.84 -5.61 12.30
CA PRO A 76 7.50 -6.55 11.38
C PRO A 76 7.96 -7.84 12.07
N ASP A 77 8.07 -7.82 13.41
CA ASP A 77 8.46 -8.97 14.23
C ASP A 77 7.24 -9.75 14.79
N SER A 78 6.01 -9.35 14.44
CA SER A 78 4.82 -10.00 14.98
C SER A 78 4.68 -11.46 14.54
N SER A 79 4.26 -12.34 15.45
CA SER A 79 3.87 -13.71 15.11
C SER A 79 2.58 -13.74 14.28
N PHE A 80 1.70 -12.75 14.45
CA PHE A 80 0.46 -12.60 13.68
C PHE A 80 0.78 -12.09 12.27
N PHE A 81 0.56 -12.93 11.27
CA PHE A 81 0.85 -12.67 9.85
C PHE A 81 0.38 -11.29 9.36
N TYR A 82 -0.85 -10.92 9.71
CA TYR A 82 -1.44 -9.64 9.32
C TYR A 82 -0.70 -8.43 9.92
N LEU A 83 -0.36 -8.47 11.21
CA LEU A 83 0.37 -7.40 11.88
C LEU A 83 1.81 -7.32 11.37
N ARG A 84 2.39 -8.47 11.03
CA ARG A 84 3.70 -8.59 10.40
C ARG A 84 3.78 -7.92 9.05
N ILE A 85 2.90 -8.28 8.12
CA ILE A 85 2.86 -7.66 6.79
C ILE A 85 2.72 -6.15 6.89
N ARG A 86 1.84 -5.67 7.78
CA ARG A 86 1.66 -4.22 7.99
C ARG A 86 2.94 -3.56 8.49
N GLY A 87 3.62 -4.16 9.45
CA GLY A 87 4.89 -3.65 9.95
C GLY A 87 5.99 -3.63 8.89
N GLN A 88 6.11 -4.71 8.12
CA GLN A 88 7.05 -4.78 6.99
C GLN A 88 6.75 -3.71 5.94
N LEU A 89 5.48 -3.40 5.70
CA LEU A 89 5.06 -2.36 4.76
C LEU A 89 5.38 -0.96 5.27
N GLU A 90 5.21 -0.71 6.57
CA GLU A 90 5.64 0.55 7.20
C GLU A 90 7.15 0.78 7.04
N GLU A 91 7.97 -0.26 7.28
CA GLU A 91 9.42 -0.18 7.07
C GLU A 91 9.78 0.04 5.59
N HIS A 92 9.11 -0.68 4.68
CA HIS A 92 9.33 -0.50 3.25
C HIS A 92 9.08 0.95 2.82
N PHE A 93 7.94 1.54 3.22
CA PHE A 93 7.65 2.94 2.90
C PHE A 93 8.70 3.91 3.46
N ALA A 94 9.19 3.66 4.67
CA ALA A 94 10.25 4.46 5.28
C ALA A 94 11.59 4.39 4.52
N THR A 95 11.87 3.28 3.85
CA THR A 95 13.15 3.06 3.13
C THR A 95 13.12 3.50 1.66
N LEU A 96 11.94 3.76 1.09
CA LEU A 96 11.79 4.17 -0.32
C LEU A 96 12.32 5.59 -0.64
N GLY A 97 12.71 6.37 0.36
CA GLY A 97 13.32 7.68 0.17
C GLY A 97 12.36 8.75 -0.35
N PHE A 98 11.07 8.67 -0.05
CA PHE A 98 10.16 9.81 -0.20
C PHE A 98 10.64 10.98 0.68
N ASP A 99 10.42 12.21 0.23
CA ASP A 99 10.72 13.40 1.02
C ASP A 99 9.88 13.42 2.31
N HIS A 100 8.64 12.93 2.20
CA HIS A 100 7.72 12.76 3.31
C HIS A 100 7.00 11.41 3.26
N VAL A 101 6.99 10.71 4.39
CA VAL A 101 6.20 9.49 4.59
C VAL A 101 5.24 9.73 5.74
N VAL A 102 3.95 9.54 5.50
CA VAL A 102 2.89 9.66 6.52
C VAL A 102 2.25 8.29 6.70
N ILE A 103 2.41 7.72 7.90
CA ILE A 103 1.79 6.44 8.25
C ILE A 103 0.60 6.72 9.16
N LEU A 104 -0.61 6.54 8.62
CA LEU A 104 -1.85 6.70 9.35
C LEU A 104 -2.20 5.37 10.05
N LYS A 105 -2.45 5.43 11.36
CA LYS A 105 -2.88 4.28 12.18
C LYS A 105 -4.28 4.53 12.74
N PRO A 106 -5.32 4.48 11.90
CA PRO A 106 -6.68 4.74 12.36
C PRO A 106 -7.12 3.70 13.40
N GLY A 107 -8.03 4.12 14.28
CA GLY A 107 -8.77 3.21 15.15
C GLY A 107 -9.83 2.43 14.38
N MET A 108 -10.78 1.84 15.11
CA MET A 108 -11.90 1.11 14.50
C MET A 108 -12.76 2.06 13.65
N LEU A 109 -12.88 1.75 12.35
CA LEU A 109 -13.77 2.48 11.45
C LEU A 109 -15.21 2.03 11.69
N LEU A 110 -16.07 2.99 12.04
CA LEU A 110 -17.49 2.79 12.29
C LEU A 110 -18.30 3.27 11.08
N GLY A 111 -19.38 2.57 10.74
CA GLY A 111 -20.30 2.95 9.67
C GLY A 111 -20.78 1.76 8.83
N PRO A 112 -21.71 1.99 7.89
CA PRO A 112 -22.12 1.01 6.89
C PRO A 112 -20.92 0.51 6.07
N ARG A 113 -20.96 -0.76 5.65
CA ARG A 113 -19.95 -1.39 4.78
C ARG A 113 -20.56 -1.82 3.46
#